data_AF-A0A4Q5ULC0-F1
#
_entry.id   AF-A0A4Q5ULC0-F1
#
_cell.length_a   1.000
_cell.length_b   1.000
_cell.length_c   1.000
_cell.angle_alpha   90.00
_cell.angle_beta   90.00
_cell.angle_gamma   90.00
#
_symmetry.space_group_name_H-M   'P 1'
#
loop_
_entity.id
_entity.type
_entity.pdbx_description
1 polymer ?
#
loop_
_entity_poly.entity_id
_entity_poly.type
_entity_poly.pdbx_seq_one_letter_code
_entity_poly.pdbx_strand_id
1 'polypeptide(L)'
;MKYLKILYVQVLIGIALGVVVGWLFPAFHPTAKLISEAFINMIKMVIAPVIFFTIVHGVAGAGDMKKVGRVGLKSLIYFEAVTTLALIIGLVTANIVKPGAGVSYSQHADAKVTEISQQAADINWSEFFTHIIPSNVVDAFAKGDILQVLFFSILFAIGLKMMGDSGKGLLQTFEKINTVLFNVLKLVMKLSPIGAFGGMAYTIGKFGFASLALLGKLLLTFYITGFLFVFVVLYLICRFYK
;
A
#
# COMPACT_ATOMS: atom_id res chain seq x y z
N MET A 1 12.21 3.32 30.32
CA MET A 1 10.93 3.77 29.71
C MET A 1 11.08 4.66 28.44
N LYS A 2 12.28 4.77 27.82
CA LYS A 2 12.47 5.52 26.56
C LYS A 2 12.00 4.75 25.31
N TYR A 3 12.08 3.42 25.35
CA TYR A 3 11.72 2.51 24.25
C TYR A 3 10.20 2.39 24.00
N LEU A 4 9.34 2.59 25.03
CA LEU A 4 7.87 2.56 24.89
C LEU A 4 7.30 3.77 24.12
N LYS A 5 8.11 4.81 23.86
CA LYS A 5 7.74 5.95 23.02
C LYS A 5 7.99 5.69 21.52
N ILE A 6 8.70 4.61 21.18
CA ILE A 6 8.99 4.27 19.79
C ILE A 6 7.71 3.64 19.20
N LEU A 7 7.15 4.27 18.19
CA LEU A 7 5.89 3.89 17.56
C LEU A 7 5.93 2.44 17.05
N TYR A 8 7.08 2.01 16.52
CA TYR A 8 7.32 0.63 16.13
C TYR A 8 7.14 -0.37 17.29
N VAL A 9 7.69 -0.07 18.47
CA VAL A 9 7.55 -0.92 19.66
C VAL A 9 6.10 -0.95 20.13
N GLN A 10 5.40 0.18 20.06
CA GLN A 10 3.97 0.24 20.40
C GLN A 10 3.13 -0.63 19.46
N VAL A 11 3.42 -0.63 18.16
CA VAL A 11 2.75 -1.49 17.19
C VAL A 11 3.01 -2.96 17.47
N LEU A 12 4.25 -3.35 17.78
CA LEU A 12 4.56 -4.73 18.16
C LEU A 12 3.82 -5.17 19.43
N ILE A 13 3.73 -4.29 20.43
CA ILE A 13 2.93 -4.55 21.65
C ILE A 13 1.45 -4.69 21.29
N GLY A 14 0.92 -3.81 20.43
CA GLY A 14 -0.47 -3.87 19.96
C GLY A 14 -0.77 -5.18 19.23
N ILE A 15 0.14 -5.65 18.36
CA ILE A 15 0.06 -6.95 17.69
C ILE A 15 0.03 -8.09 18.71
N ALA A 16 0.97 -8.11 19.66
CA ALA A 16 1.05 -9.16 20.67
C ALA A 16 -0.22 -9.20 21.54
N LEU A 17 -0.69 -8.05 22.02
CA LEU A 17 -1.94 -7.94 22.77
C LEU A 17 -3.15 -8.37 21.92
N GLY A 18 -3.17 -8.03 20.64
CA GLY A 18 -4.24 -8.42 19.72
C GLY A 18 -4.31 -9.93 19.56
N VAL A 19 -3.16 -10.60 19.44
CA VAL A 19 -3.08 -12.07 19.40
C VAL A 19 -3.61 -12.69 20.70
N VAL A 20 -3.18 -12.17 21.87
CA VAL A 20 -3.62 -12.69 23.18
C VAL A 20 -5.13 -12.50 23.36
N VAL A 21 -5.66 -11.31 23.06
CA VAL A 21 -7.11 -11.03 23.19
C VAL A 21 -7.92 -11.84 22.20
N GLY A 22 -7.48 -11.95 20.95
CA GLY A 22 -8.16 -12.78 19.95
C GLY A 22 -8.19 -14.27 20.33
N TRP A 23 -7.19 -14.75 21.07
CA TRP A 23 -7.13 -16.13 21.55
C TRP A 23 -8.00 -16.37 22.78
N LEU A 24 -7.91 -15.50 23.79
CA LEU A 24 -8.66 -15.63 25.05
C LEU A 24 -10.14 -15.26 24.91
N PHE A 25 -10.45 -14.31 24.02
CA PHE A 25 -11.81 -13.80 23.80
C PHE A 25 -12.19 -13.80 22.31
N PRO A 26 -12.40 -14.98 21.68
CA PRO A 26 -12.72 -15.06 20.25
C PRO A 26 -13.96 -14.25 19.85
N ALA A 27 -14.97 -14.16 20.73
CA ALA A 27 -16.20 -13.39 20.50
C ALA A 27 -15.97 -11.87 20.30
N PHE A 28 -14.78 -11.35 20.64
CA PHE A 28 -14.41 -9.96 20.39
C PHE A 28 -14.10 -9.65 18.91
N HIS A 29 -14.04 -10.66 18.04
CA HIS A 29 -13.67 -10.49 16.63
C HIS A 29 -14.51 -9.44 15.86
N PRO A 30 -15.84 -9.25 16.06
CA PRO A 30 -16.59 -8.24 15.31
C PRO A 30 -16.17 -6.82 15.67
N THR A 31 -15.95 -6.56 16.96
CA THR A 31 -15.50 -5.26 17.47
C THR A 31 -14.06 -5.00 17.05
N ALA A 32 -13.19 -6.01 17.11
CA ALA A 32 -11.82 -5.93 16.62
C ALA A 32 -11.75 -5.57 15.12
N LYS A 33 -12.66 -6.13 14.32
CA LYS A 33 -12.79 -5.80 12.89
C LYS A 33 -13.12 -4.31 12.71
N LEU A 34 -14.12 -3.80 13.44
CA LEU A 34 -14.51 -2.40 13.37
C LEU A 34 -13.35 -1.46 13.71
N ILE A 35 -12.56 -1.78 14.75
CA ILE A 35 -11.37 -1.01 15.14
C ILE A 35 -10.35 -0.98 13.99
N SER A 36 -10.06 -2.14 13.40
CA SER A 36 -9.11 -2.25 12.28
C SER A 36 -9.60 -1.51 11.03
N GLU A 37 -10.88 -1.65 10.68
CA GLU A 37 -11.47 -0.99 9.52
C GLU A 37 -11.55 0.53 9.70
N ALA A 38 -11.92 1.01 10.89
CA ALA A 38 -11.89 2.43 11.21
C ALA A 38 -10.48 3.03 11.03
N PHE A 39 -9.45 2.32 11.49
CA PHE A 39 -8.06 2.74 11.30
C PHE A 39 -7.65 2.78 9.82
N ILE A 40 -7.96 1.74 9.05
CA ILE A 40 -7.67 1.69 7.61
C ILE A 40 -8.40 2.82 6.87
N ASN A 41 -9.66 3.10 7.23
CA ASN A 41 -10.44 4.17 6.61
C ASN A 41 -9.88 5.56 6.94
N MET A 42 -9.39 5.80 8.16
CA MET A 42 -8.69 7.04 8.50
C MET A 42 -7.44 7.25 7.64
N ILE A 43 -6.69 6.20 7.34
CA ILE A 43 -5.55 6.28 6.42
C ILE A 43 -6.04 6.56 4.99
N LYS A 44 -6.99 5.78 4.48
CA LYS A 44 -7.52 5.91 3.11
C LYS A 44 -8.04 7.32 2.81
N MET A 45 -8.70 7.94 3.78
CA MET A 45 -9.21 9.32 3.69
C MET A 45 -8.11 10.34 3.34
N VAL A 46 -6.89 10.14 3.85
CA VAL A 46 -5.79 11.10 3.71
C VAL A 46 -4.93 10.79 2.49
N ILE A 47 -4.90 9.53 2.02
CA ILE A 47 -4.02 9.08 0.93
C ILE A 47 -4.27 9.87 -0.37
N ALA A 48 -5.51 9.94 -0.86
CA ALA A 48 -5.78 10.55 -2.17
C ALA A 48 -5.40 12.05 -2.22
N PRO A 49 -5.78 12.90 -1.24
CA PRO A 49 -5.30 14.28 -1.17
C PRO A 49 -3.77 14.39 -1.05
N VAL A 50 -3.13 13.57 -0.21
CA VAL A 50 -1.66 13.59 -0.03
C VAL A 50 -0.96 13.29 -1.34
N ILE A 51 -1.40 12.26 -2.07
CA ILE A 51 -0.83 11.91 -3.38
C ILE A 51 -0.98 13.09 -4.34
N PHE A 52 -2.16 13.69 -4.42
CA PHE A 52 -2.39 14.83 -5.32
C PHE A 52 -1.43 15.99 -5.03
N PHE A 53 -1.40 16.50 -3.80
CA PHE A 53 -0.54 17.63 -3.47
C PHE A 53 0.95 17.29 -3.57
N THR A 54 1.35 16.07 -3.23
CA THR A 54 2.74 15.62 -3.34
C THR A 54 3.20 15.54 -4.80
N ILE A 55 2.37 15.00 -5.69
CA ILE A 55 2.69 14.89 -7.11
C ILE A 55 2.67 16.26 -7.77
N VAL A 56 1.66 17.09 -7.51
CA VAL A 56 1.61 18.45 -8.06
C VAL A 56 2.83 19.25 -7.63
N HIS A 57 3.16 19.24 -6.33
CA HIS A 57 4.32 19.94 -5.81
C HIS A 57 5.63 19.39 -6.40
N GLY A 58 5.79 18.06 -6.45
CA GLY A 58 7.00 17.41 -6.96
C GLY A 58 7.23 17.63 -8.45
N VAL A 59 6.18 17.56 -9.26
CA VAL A 59 6.26 17.75 -10.71
C VAL A 59 6.37 19.23 -11.06
N ALA A 60 5.52 20.10 -10.52
CA ALA A 60 5.56 21.54 -10.84
C ALA A 60 6.80 22.23 -10.26
N GLY A 61 7.29 21.78 -9.10
CA GLY A 61 8.53 22.27 -8.48
C GLY A 61 9.79 21.82 -9.22
N ALA A 62 9.71 20.79 -10.07
CA ALA A 62 10.84 20.38 -10.88
C ALA A 62 11.07 21.38 -12.03
N GLY A 63 12.23 22.04 -12.00
CA GLY A 63 12.57 23.11 -12.96
C GLY A 63 12.46 22.69 -14.44
N ASP A 64 12.74 21.44 -14.80
CA ASP A 64 12.76 20.97 -16.18
C ASP A 64 11.75 19.82 -16.42
N MET A 65 10.71 20.06 -17.24
CA MET A 65 9.69 19.05 -17.56
C MET A 65 10.21 17.91 -18.42
N LYS A 66 11.19 18.16 -19.28
CA LYS A 66 11.81 17.09 -20.08
C LYS A 66 12.57 16.14 -19.17
N LYS A 67 13.22 16.68 -18.12
CA LYS A 67 13.84 15.84 -17.08
C LYS A 67 12.79 15.06 -16.29
N VAL A 68 11.67 15.67 -15.87
CA VAL A 68 10.61 14.94 -15.16
C VAL A 68 10.04 13.79 -15.98
N GLY A 69 9.68 14.02 -17.25
CA GLY A 69 9.17 12.96 -18.13
C GLY A 69 10.20 11.83 -18.32
N ARG A 70 11.48 12.18 -18.51
CA ARG A 70 12.57 11.19 -18.61
C ARG A 70 12.77 10.39 -17.33
N VAL A 71 12.73 11.05 -16.16
CA VAL A 71 12.87 10.39 -14.86
C VAL A 71 11.65 9.50 -14.59
N GLY A 72 10.44 9.97 -14.91
CA GLY A 72 9.21 9.18 -14.81
C GLY A 72 9.26 7.92 -15.66
N LEU A 73 9.62 8.03 -16.94
CA LEU A 73 9.73 6.87 -17.83
C LEU A 73 10.84 5.90 -17.38
N LYS A 74 12.01 6.41 -16.99
CA LYS A 74 13.09 5.58 -16.43
C LYS A 74 12.64 4.86 -15.16
N SER A 75 11.87 5.55 -14.31
CA SER A 75 11.34 4.98 -13.06
C SER A 75 10.30 3.90 -13.34
N LEU A 76 9.47 4.06 -14.38
CA LEU A 76 8.48 3.07 -14.77
C LEU A 76 9.14 1.80 -15.34
N ILE A 77 10.13 1.95 -16.23
CA ILE A 77 10.91 0.81 -16.74
C ILE A 77 11.65 0.10 -15.59
N TYR A 78 12.26 0.87 -14.69
CA TYR A 78 12.91 0.33 -13.49
C TYR A 78 11.92 -0.41 -12.59
N PHE A 79 10.77 0.19 -12.30
CA PHE A 79 9.72 -0.40 -11.48
C PHE A 79 9.21 -1.71 -12.08
N GLU A 80 8.94 -1.74 -13.38
CA GLU A 80 8.45 -2.94 -14.06
C GLU A 80 9.49 -4.07 -14.05
N ALA A 81 10.75 -3.77 -14.37
CA ALA A 81 11.82 -4.76 -14.38
C ALA A 81 12.08 -5.34 -12.98
N VAL A 82 12.16 -4.46 -11.97
CA VAL A 82 12.42 -4.87 -10.58
C VAL A 82 11.23 -5.61 -9.98
N THR A 83 10.00 -5.21 -10.28
CA THR A 83 8.79 -5.88 -9.82
C THR A 83 8.62 -7.24 -10.50
N THR A 84 8.90 -7.36 -11.79
CA THR A 84 8.91 -8.66 -12.50
C THR A 84 9.91 -9.62 -11.87
N LEU A 85 11.12 -9.15 -11.57
CA LEU A 85 12.13 -9.96 -10.88
C LEU A 85 11.67 -10.35 -9.46
N ALA A 86 11.04 -9.43 -8.72
CA ALA A 86 10.46 -9.69 -7.41
C ALA A 86 9.37 -10.78 -7.48
N LEU A 87 8.50 -10.70 -8.50
CA LEU A 87 7.44 -11.69 -8.75
C LEU A 87 8.02 -13.06 -9.08
N ILE A 88 9.07 -13.14 -9.91
CA ILE A 88 9.74 -14.41 -10.23
C ILE A 88 10.32 -15.04 -8.96
N ILE A 89 11.06 -14.27 -8.15
CA ILE A 89 11.66 -14.76 -6.91
C ILE A 89 10.57 -15.18 -5.91
N GLY A 90 9.50 -14.38 -5.80
CA GLY A 90 8.34 -14.70 -4.98
C GLY A 90 7.66 -16.00 -5.41
N LEU A 91 7.45 -16.17 -6.72
CA LEU A 91 6.84 -17.36 -7.30
C LEU A 91 7.71 -18.59 -7.07
N VAL A 92 9.02 -18.51 -7.32
CA VAL A 92 9.96 -19.61 -7.06
C VAL A 92 9.93 -19.99 -5.59
N THR A 93 10.03 -19.02 -4.68
CA THR A 93 10.05 -19.29 -3.24
C THR A 93 8.73 -19.87 -2.76
N ALA A 94 7.59 -19.37 -3.24
CA ALA A 94 6.27 -19.89 -2.91
C ALA A 94 6.07 -21.34 -3.42
N ASN A 95 6.56 -21.66 -4.62
CA ASN A 95 6.49 -23.02 -5.19
C ASN A 95 7.38 -24.02 -4.45
N ILE A 96 8.52 -23.58 -3.90
CA ILE A 96 9.42 -24.43 -3.09
C ILE A 96 8.86 -24.62 -1.68
N VAL A 97 8.55 -23.53 -0.97
CA VAL A 97 8.18 -23.58 0.45
C VAL A 97 6.74 -24.08 0.66
N LYS A 98 5.88 -23.89 -0.35
CA LYS A 98 4.45 -24.23 -0.35
C LYS A 98 3.81 -23.86 1.00
N PRO A 99 3.77 -22.56 1.36
CA PRO A 99 3.30 -22.13 2.68
C PRO A 99 1.82 -22.48 2.93
N GLY A 100 1.04 -22.73 1.87
CA GLY A 100 -0.36 -23.18 1.92
C GLY A 100 -0.58 -24.70 1.96
N ALA A 101 0.47 -25.53 1.92
CA ALA A 101 0.30 -26.97 2.03
C ALA A 101 -0.22 -27.35 3.43
N GLY A 102 -1.38 -28.01 3.50
CA GLY A 102 -2.05 -28.38 4.76
C GLY A 102 -3.29 -27.57 5.12
N VAL A 103 -3.74 -26.65 4.24
CA VAL A 103 -5.05 -26.00 4.38
C VAL A 103 -6.14 -26.95 3.91
N SER A 104 -7.06 -27.34 4.80
CA SER A 104 -8.30 -27.99 4.39
C SER A 104 -9.19 -26.96 3.70
N TYR A 105 -9.13 -26.92 2.37
CA TYR A 105 -10.06 -26.15 1.57
C TYR A 105 -11.44 -26.82 1.65
N SER A 106 -12.44 -26.11 2.15
CA SER A 106 -13.83 -26.55 1.98
C SER A 106 -14.17 -26.48 0.48
N GLN A 107 -15.08 -27.33 -0.01
CA GLN A 107 -15.50 -27.38 -1.41
C GLN A 107 -16.04 -26.03 -1.96
N HIS A 108 -16.29 -25.04 -1.10
CA HIS A 108 -16.70 -23.67 -1.49
C HIS A 108 -15.51 -22.78 -1.91
N ALA A 109 -14.27 -23.22 -1.69
CA ALA A 109 -13.08 -22.53 -2.19
C ALA A 109 -12.96 -22.64 -3.72
N ASP A 110 -13.38 -23.77 -4.31
CA ASP A 110 -13.25 -24.00 -5.76
C ASP A 110 -14.11 -23.04 -6.60
N ALA A 111 -15.30 -22.66 -6.12
CA ALA A 111 -16.17 -21.71 -6.83
C ALA A 111 -15.54 -20.31 -6.92
N LYS A 112 -14.99 -19.79 -5.81
CA LYS A 112 -14.28 -18.50 -5.79
C LYS A 112 -12.96 -18.54 -6.55
N VAL A 113 -12.22 -19.64 -6.49
CA VAL A 113 -10.99 -19.80 -7.26
C VAL A 113 -11.31 -19.82 -8.76
N THR A 114 -12.40 -20.47 -9.17
CA THR A 114 -12.87 -20.48 -10.56
C THR A 114 -13.32 -19.09 -11.01
N GLU A 115 -14.06 -18.35 -10.18
CA GLU A 115 -14.48 -16.96 -10.47
C GLU A 115 -13.27 -16.01 -10.62
N ILE A 116 -12.28 -16.09 -9.72
CA ILE A 116 -11.04 -15.30 -9.80
C ILE A 116 -10.23 -15.69 -11.06
N SER A 117 -10.20 -16.98 -11.40
CA SER A 117 -9.50 -17.47 -12.60
C SER A 117 -10.17 -17.00 -13.89
N GLN A 118 -11.50 -16.88 -13.90
CA GLN A 118 -12.26 -16.30 -15.01
C GLN A 118 -12.02 -14.79 -15.13
N GLN A 119 -12.01 -14.05 -14.02
CA GLN A 119 -11.66 -12.62 -14.00
C GLN A 119 -10.23 -12.36 -14.51
N ALA A 120 -9.28 -13.28 -14.28
CA ALA A 120 -7.91 -13.15 -14.77
C ALA A 120 -7.77 -13.42 -16.28
N ALA A 121 -8.72 -14.11 -16.90
CA ALA A 121 -8.69 -14.41 -18.33
C ALA A 121 -9.13 -13.22 -19.21
N ASP A 122 -9.92 -12.29 -18.65
CA ASP A 122 -10.46 -11.11 -19.35
C ASP A 122 -9.77 -9.80 -18.94
N ILE A 123 -8.42 -9.76 -18.96
CA ILE A 123 -7.71 -8.48 -18.83
C ILE A 123 -7.97 -7.65 -20.09
N ASN A 124 -8.98 -6.78 -20.01
CA ASN A 124 -9.29 -5.85 -21.08
C ASN A 124 -8.39 -4.61 -20.98
N TRP A 125 -7.32 -4.61 -21.79
CA TRP A 125 -6.40 -3.48 -21.87
C TRP A 125 -7.09 -2.15 -22.24
N SER A 126 -8.16 -2.20 -23.06
CA SER A 126 -8.90 -0.99 -23.42
C SER A 126 -9.69 -0.41 -22.24
N GLU A 127 -10.22 -1.26 -21.37
CA GLU A 127 -10.88 -0.85 -20.13
C GLU A 127 -9.87 -0.25 -19.15
N PHE A 128 -8.69 -0.86 -19.02
CA PHE A 128 -7.62 -0.34 -18.16
C PHE A 128 -7.19 1.08 -18.59
N PHE A 129 -6.92 1.31 -19.88
CA PHE A 129 -6.51 2.64 -20.36
C PHE A 129 -7.62 3.68 -20.24
N THR A 130 -8.88 3.30 -20.48
CA THR A 130 -10.00 4.22 -20.30
C THR A 130 -10.26 4.52 -18.83
N HIS A 131 -10.00 3.57 -17.92
CA HIS A 131 -10.13 3.75 -16.47
C HIS A 131 -9.09 4.72 -15.87
N ILE A 132 -7.91 4.89 -16.49
CA ILE A 132 -6.91 5.88 -16.05
C ILE A 132 -7.47 7.31 -16.14
N ILE A 133 -8.33 7.58 -17.11
CA ILE A 133 -8.93 8.89 -17.34
C ILE A 133 -10.24 8.96 -16.54
N PRO A 134 -10.30 9.73 -15.43
CA PRO A 134 -11.54 9.83 -14.67
C PRO A 134 -12.61 10.54 -15.49
N SER A 135 -13.84 10.02 -15.45
CA SER A 135 -15.02 10.73 -15.96
C SER A 135 -15.33 11.98 -15.14
N ASN A 136 -15.00 11.96 -13.84
CA ASN A 136 -15.12 13.10 -12.93
C ASN A 136 -14.01 13.05 -11.88
N VAL A 137 -13.27 14.16 -11.75
CA VAL A 137 -12.16 14.30 -10.79
C VAL A 137 -12.65 14.13 -9.35
N VAL A 138 -13.78 14.75 -8.99
CA VAL A 138 -14.34 14.69 -7.64
C VAL A 138 -14.74 13.26 -7.28
N ASP A 139 -15.29 12.51 -8.23
CA ASP A 139 -15.63 11.10 -8.04
C ASP A 139 -14.37 10.24 -7.83
N ALA A 140 -13.29 10.49 -8.57
CA ALA A 140 -12.00 9.82 -8.37
C ALA A 140 -11.45 10.02 -6.94
N PHE A 141 -11.52 11.25 -6.42
CA PHE A 141 -11.15 11.54 -5.03
C PHE A 141 -12.10 10.88 -4.02
N ALA A 142 -13.40 10.87 -4.29
CA ALA A 142 -14.41 10.31 -3.39
C ALA A 142 -14.30 8.78 -3.28
N LYS A 143 -14.06 8.10 -4.41
CA LYS A 143 -13.85 6.64 -4.46
C LYS A 143 -12.44 6.21 -4.03
N GLY A 144 -11.51 7.16 -3.97
CA GLY A 144 -10.11 6.90 -3.63
C GLY A 144 -9.37 6.15 -4.74
N ASP A 145 -9.72 6.42 -5.99
CA ASP A 145 -9.05 5.84 -7.16
C ASP A 145 -7.67 6.51 -7.34
N ILE A 146 -6.64 5.83 -6.84
CA ILE A 146 -5.28 6.38 -6.79
C ILE A 146 -4.73 6.62 -8.20
N LEU A 147 -5.06 5.78 -9.17
CA LEU A 147 -4.52 5.87 -10.53
C LEU A 147 -5.10 7.08 -11.26
N GLN A 148 -6.42 7.28 -11.14
CA GLN A 148 -7.10 8.45 -11.68
C GLN A 148 -6.64 9.75 -11.03
N VAL A 149 -6.51 9.75 -9.69
CA VAL A 149 -5.98 10.90 -8.95
C VAL A 149 -4.57 11.24 -9.40
N LEU A 150 -3.69 10.23 -9.57
CA LEU A 150 -2.33 10.41 -10.05
C LEU A 150 -2.30 11.04 -11.46
N PHE A 151 -3.10 10.51 -12.39
CA PHE A 151 -3.18 11.02 -13.75
C PHE A 151 -3.61 12.49 -13.79
N PHE A 152 -4.69 12.83 -13.08
CA PHE A 152 -5.14 14.21 -12.96
C PHE A 152 -4.09 15.12 -12.31
N SER A 153 -3.40 14.65 -11.27
CA SER A 153 -2.33 15.40 -10.58
C SER A 153 -1.21 15.81 -11.53
N ILE A 154 -0.81 14.92 -12.45
CA ILE A 154 0.24 15.21 -13.44
C ILE A 154 -0.23 16.28 -14.42
N LEU A 155 -1.45 16.16 -14.96
CA LEU A 155 -2.02 17.17 -15.86
C LEU A 155 -2.15 18.53 -15.16
N PHE A 156 -2.62 18.54 -13.92
CA PHE A 156 -2.72 19.74 -13.11
C PHE A 156 -1.34 20.38 -12.88
N ALA A 157 -0.32 19.57 -12.57
CA ALA A 157 1.05 20.06 -12.38
C ALA A 157 1.63 20.70 -13.65
N ILE A 158 1.36 20.10 -14.82
CA ILE A 158 1.76 20.66 -16.12
C ILE A 158 1.06 22.00 -16.35
N GLY A 159 -0.26 22.06 -16.15
CA GLY A 159 -1.04 23.31 -16.28
C GLY A 159 -0.54 24.41 -15.33
N LEU A 160 -0.28 24.07 -14.07
CA LEU A 160 0.27 24.99 -13.08
C LEU A 160 1.64 25.54 -13.52
N LYS A 161 2.49 24.70 -14.10
CA LYS A 161 3.79 25.13 -14.60
C LYS A 161 3.67 26.05 -15.82
N MET A 162 2.70 25.81 -16.69
CA MET A 162 2.43 26.67 -17.86
C MET A 162 2.01 28.09 -17.45
N MET A 163 1.54 28.31 -16.22
CA MET A 163 1.27 29.65 -15.68
C MET A 163 2.53 30.48 -15.39
N GLY A 164 3.72 29.88 -15.41
CA GLY A 164 4.97 30.58 -15.13
C GLY A 164 5.02 31.16 -13.71
N ASP A 165 5.47 32.41 -13.58
CA ASP A 165 5.64 33.06 -12.27
C ASP A 165 4.34 33.26 -11.51
N SER A 166 3.21 33.43 -12.20
CA SER A 166 1.88 33.57 -11.59
C SER A 166 1.44 32.31 -10.83
N GLY A 167 1.99 31.13 -11.18
CA GLY A 167 1.69 29.86 -10.50
C GLY A 167 2.45 29.65 -9.18
N LYS A 168 3.50 30.45 -8.89
CA LYS A 168 4.37 30.24 -7.74
C LYS A 168 3.64 30.34 -6.39
N GLY A 169 2.73 31.30 -6.24
CA GLY A 169 1.96 31.46 -5.01
C GLY A 169 1.04 30.26 -4.71
N LEU A 170 0.44 29.68 -5.77
CA LEU A 170 -0.41 28.50 -5.64
C LEU A 170 0.43 27.26 -5.28
N LEU A 171 1.61 27.11 -5.89
CA LEU A 171 2.54 26.02 -5.56
C LEU A 171 3.01 26.05 -4.09
N GLN A 172 3.34 27.24 -3.57
CA GLN A 172 3.69 27.41 -2.15
C GLN A 172 2.51 27.10 -1.21
N THR A 173 1.29 27.43 -1.63
CA THR A 173 0.08 27.10 -0.87
C THR A 173 -0.12 25.58 -0.84
N PHE A 174 0.11 24.89 -1.95
CA PHE A 174 -0.01 23.43 -2.04
C PHE A 174 1.03 22.72 -1.19
N GLU A 175 2.25 23.25 -1.09
CA GLU A 175 3.29 22.73 -0.18
C GLU A 175 2.85 22.82 1.29
N LYS A 176 2.26 23.95 1.69
CA LYS A 176 1.71 24.15 3.05
C LYS A 176 0.58 23.16 3.32
N ILE A 177 -0.36 22.99 2.37
CA ILE A 177 -1.45 22.02 2.49
C ILE A 177 -0.89 20.60 2.63
N ASN A 178 0.09 20.22 1.80
CA ASN A 178 0.73 18.91 1.89
C ASN A 178 1.35 18.67 3.26
N THR A 179 2.03 19.68 3.81
CA THR A 179 2.62 19.62 5.15
C THR A 179 1.55 19.42 6.23
N VAL A 180 0.40 20.09 6.13
CA VAL A 180 -0.74 19.89 7.02
C VAL A 180 -1.27 18.46 6.91
N LEU A 181 -1.45 17.94 5.70
CA LEU A 181 -1.89 16.56 5.48
C LEU A 181 -0.90 15.53 6.05
N PHE A 182 0.41 15.77 5.92
CA PHE A 182 1.43 14.93 6.57
C PHE A 182 1.34 14.99 8.10
N ASN A 183 0.97 16.14 8.68
CA ASN A 183 0.75 16.23 10.13
C ASN A 183 -0.52 15.49 10.57
N VAL A 184 -1.59 15.53 9.78
CA VAL A 184 -2.78 14.69 9.98
C VAL A 184 -2.40 13.22 9.89
N LEU A 185 -1.62 12.82 8.89
CA LEU A 185 -1.11 11.46 8.75
C LEU A 185 -0.31 11.03 9.98
N LYS A 186 0.57 11.90 10.51
CA LYS A 186 1.30 11.62 11.76
C LYS A 186 0.36 11.40 12.96
N LEU A 187 -0.73 12.16 13.05
CA LEU A 187 -1.73 11.98 14.10
C LEU A 187 -2.42 10.62 13.96
N VAL A 188 -2.87 10.27 12.75
CA VAL A 188 -3.47 8.96 12.46
C VAL A 188 -2.48 7.83 12.75
N MET A 189 -1.20 7.99 12.41
CA MET A 189 -0.15 6.99 12.68
C MET A 189 0.07 6.72 14.18
N LYS A 190 -0.22 7.68 15.08
CA LYS A 190 -0.19 7.41 16.53
C LYS A 190 -1.26 6.40 16.96
N LEU A 191 -2.33 6.25 16.19
CA LEU A 191 -3.38 5.25 16.42
C LEU A 191 -3.05 3.88 15.80
N SER A 192 -1.93 3.76 15.07
CA SER A 192 -1.52 2.49 14.45
C SER A 192 -1.39 1.30 15.40
N PRO A 193 -0.97 1.45 16.68
CA PRO A 193 -0.95 0.33 17.62
C PRO A 193 -2.35 -0.25 17.87
N ILE A 194 -3.37 0.61 17.90
CA ILE A 194 -4.77 0.22 18.13
C ILE A 194 -5.33 -0.45 16.87
N GLY A 195 -5.01 0.07 15.68
CA GLY A 195 -5.38 -0.55 14.42
C GLY A 195 -4.75 -1.94 14.25
N ALA A 196 -3.45 -2.07 14.55
CA ALA A 196 -2.74 -3.35 14.50
C ALA A 196 -3.28 -4.36 15.53
N PHE A 197 -3.61 -3.90 16.74
CA PHE A 197 -4.33 -4.70 17.74
C PHE A 197 -5.65 -5.24 17.19
N GLY A 198 -6.50 -4.38 16.63
CA GLY A 198 -7.79 -4.77 16.06
C GLY A 198 -7.65 -5.79 14.92
N GLY A 199 -6.68 -5.58 14.01
CA GLY A 199 -6.43 -6.48 12.88
C GLY A 199 -6.00 -7.89 13.33
N MET A 200 -5.09 -7.96 14.30
CA MET A 200 -4.61 -9.25 14.84
C MET A 200 -5.67 -9.93 15.69
N ALA A 201 -6.38 -9.20 16.56
CA ALA A 201 -7.48 -9.74 17.36
C ALA A 201 -8.63 -10.28 16.48
N TYR A 202 -8.97 -9.59 15.39
CA TYR A 202 -9.95 -10.09 14.42
C TYR A 202 -9.47 -11.37 13.75
N THR A 203 -8.21 -11.39 13.28
CA THR A 203 -7.65 -12.53 12.55
C THR A 203 -7.62 -13.78 13.43
N ILE A 204 -7.13 -13.66 14.67
CA ILE A 204 -7.10 -14.78 15.61
C ILE A 204 -8.49 -15.17 16.09
N GLY A 205 -9.34 -14.20 16.44
CA GLY A 205 -10.67 -14.48 16.96
C GLY A 205 -11.60 -15.14 15.94
N LYS A 206 -11.44 -14.83 14.64
CA LYS A 206 -12.24 -15.41 13.57
C LYS A 206 -11.67 -16.72 13.01
N PHE A 207 -10.36 -16.80 12.80
CA PHE A 207 -9.74 -17.92 12.11
C PHE A 207 -8.99 -18.89 13.05
N GLY A 208 -8.90 -18.57 14.34
CA GLY A 208 -8.30 -19.41 15.38
C GLY A 208 -6.76 -19.50 15.31
N PHE A 209 -6.14 -20.17 16.28
CA PHE A 209 -4.68 -20.27 16.37
C PHE A 209 -4.06 -21.12 15.24
N ALA A 210 -4.81 -22.08 14.68
CA ALA A 210 -4.38 -22.86 13.52
C ALA A 210 -4.11 -21.97 12.29
N SER A 211 -4.89 -20.89 12.12
CA SER A 211 -4.64 -19.90 11.07
C SER A 211 -3.35 -19.13 11.29
N LEU A 212 -2.92 -18.93 12.55
CA LEU A 212 -1.69 -18.22 12.87
C LEU A 212 -0.45 -19.02 12.48
N ALA A 213 -0.49 -20.36 12.57
CA ALA A 213 0.60 -21.20 12.09
C ALA A 213 0.71 -21.14 10.55
N LEU A 214 -0.42 -21.14 9.85
CA LEU A 214 -0.47 -21.03 8.39
C LEU A 214 -0.05 -19.63 7.90
N LEU A 215 -0.66 -18.58 8.44
CA LEU A 215 -0.26 -17.19 8.18
C LEU A 215 1.17 -16.95 8.61
N GLY A 216 1.61 -17.54 9.71
CA GLY A 216 2.98 -17.47 10.21
C GLY A 216 3.97 -18.05 9.21
N LYS A 217 3.70 -19.23 8.65
CA LYS A 217 4.53 -19.83 7.60
C LYS A 217 4.54 -18.97 6.34
N LEU A 218 3.38 -18.44 5.93
CA LEU A 218 3.27 -17.53 4.78
C LEU A 218 4.07 -16.23 5.01
N LEU A 219 3.90 -15.60 6.17
CA LEU A 219 4.59 -14.37 6.56
C LEU A 219 6.09 -14.58 6.67
N LEU A 220 6.53 -15.68 7.29
CA LEU A 220 7.95 -16.02 7.41
C LEU A 220 8.57 -16.22 6.03
N THR A 221 7.87 -16.94 5.15
CA THR A 221 8.29 -17.09 3.74
C THR A 221 8.40 -15.72 3.07
N PHE A 222 7.37 -14.88 3.19
CA PHE A 222 7.37 -13.52 2.64
C PHE A 222 8.53 -12.66 3.17
N TYR A 223 8.79 -12.68 4.48
CA TYR A 223 9.89 -11.92 5.10
C TYR A 223 11.26 -12.44 4.67
N ILE A 224 11.45 -13.76 4.57
CA ILE A 224 12.71 -14.36 4.07
C ILE A 224 12.92 -13.97 2.60
N THR A 225 11.90 -14.12 1.76
CA THR A 225 11.96 -13.71 0.35
C THR A 225 12.25 -12.22 0.22
N GLY A 226 11.58 -11.38 1.00
CA GLY A 226 11.79 -9.94 1.01
C GLY A 226 13.20 -9.57 1.48
N PHE A 227 13.72 -10.26 2.50
CA PHE A 227 15.09 -10.09 2.96
C PHE A 227 16.09 -10.46 1.87
N LEU A 228 15.94 -11.63 1.24
CA LEU A 228 16.78 -12.04 0.11
C LEU A 228 16.69 -11.04 -1.04
N PHE A 229 15.49 -10.56 -1.37
CA PHE A 229 15.30 -9.58 -2.43
C PHE A 229 16.03 -8.26 -2.12
N VAL A 230 15.90 -7.73 -0.90
CA VAL A 230 16.57 -6.49 -0.51
C VAL A 230 18.09 -6.66 -0.50
N PHE A 231 18.61 -7.72 0.12
CA PHE A 231 20.06 -7.90 0.30
C PHE A 231 20.79 -8.48 -0.91
N VAL A 232 20.07 -9.14 -1.82
CA VAL A 232 20.66 -9.67 -3.06
C VAL A 232 20.34 -8.74 -4.21
N VAL A 233 19.06 -8.58 -4.57
CA VAL A 233 18.66 -7.85 -5.78
C VAL A 233 18.92 -6.36 -5.64
N LEU A 234 18.36 -5.69 -4.61
CA LEU A 234 18.55 -4.25 -4.46
C LEU A 234 20.01 -3.89 -4.16
N TYR A 235 20.71 -4.71 -3.36
CA TYR A 235 22.14 -4.53 -3.12
C TYR A 235 22.96 -4.60 -4.42
N LEU A 236 22.72 -5.62 -5.27
CA LEU A 236 23.41 -5.75 -6.56
C LEU A 236 23.12 -4.55 -7.46
N ILE A 237 21.86 -4.13 -7.57
CA ILE A 237 21.48 -2.94 -8.34
C ILE A 237 22.23 -1.70 -7.83
N CYS A 238 22.25 -1.46 -6.52
CA CYS A 238 22.98 -0.34 -5.92
C CYS A 238 24.49 -0.42 -6.14
N ARG A 239 25.06 -1.63 -6.18
CA ARG A 239 26.48 -1.85 -6.45
C ARG A 239 26.85 -1.58 -7.90
N PHE A 240 26.00 -1.95 -8.86
CA PHE A 240 26.24 -1.71 -10.29
C PHE A 240 25.98 -0.26 -10.71
N TYR A 241 25.21 0.52 -9.93
CA TYR A 241 24.91 1.93 -10.20
C TYR A 241 25.81 2.92 -9.43
N LYS A 242 26.77 2.41 -8.65
CA LYS A 242 27.90 3.17 -8.09
C LYS A 242 29.05 3.20 -9.08
#